data_AF-A0A7X3KWP2-F1
#
_entry.id   AF-A0A7X3KWP2-F1
#
_cell.length_a   1.000
_cell.length_b   1.000
_cell.length_c   1.000
_cell.angle_alpha   90.00
_cell.angle_beta   90.00
_cell.angle_gamma   90.00
#
_symmetry.space_group_name_H-M   'P 1'
#
loop_
_entity.id
_entity.type
_entity.pdbx_description
1 polymer ?
#
loop_
_entity_poly.entity_id
_entity_poly.type
_entity_poly.pdbx_seq_one_letter_code
_entity_poly.pdbx_strand_id
1 'polypeptide(L)'
;MSTRPRHAKGTGAKPRPGRLGQGRSGARSPGQGGAIAWLPTLLRGRPRRAEDLVRTPRSRAAEQLWLVIVDASASTRRHGALSRAKGLLAQLFDDAYRARARLAVLAASGRQAQWHWQGRKADARLQPWLQGLGAGGGTPLPDALAQAARWLATRQRQRPGEEQRVLILTDGRLKDLPALQPLGCTTLLVDIESGPIRLGRARQLATLLEAEYQALAD
;
A
#
# COMPACT_ATOMS: atom_id res chain seq x y z
N MET A 1 8.16 43.25 -11.48
CA MET A 1 9.43 42.53 -11.30
C MET A 1 9.19 41.34 -10.39
N SER A 2 9.52 40.15 -10.89
CA SER A 2 9.22 38.84 -10.30
C SER A 2 10.49 38.27 -9.67
N THR A 3 10.43 37.83 -8.43
CA THR A 3 11.50 37.06 -7.79
C THR A 3 10.90 35.95 -6.94
N ARG A 4 10.68 34.78 -7.56
CA ARG A 4 10.49 33.50 -6.87
C ARG A 4 11.82 33.04 -6.26
N PRO A 5 11.86 32.51 -5.03
CA PRO A 5 13.01 31.73 -4.59
C PRO A 5 12.98 30.33 -5.24
N ARG A 6 14.15 29.90 -5.73
CA ARG A 6 14.40 28.61 -6.35
C ARG A 6 14.50 27.52 -5.28
N HIS A 7 13.71 26.44 -5.40
CA HIS A 7 13.89 25.21 -4.63
C HIS A 7 15.18 24.50 -5.06
N ALA A 8 16.12 24.34 -4.13
CA ALA A 8 17.32 23.53 -4.32
C ALA A 8 16.95 22.04 -4.35
N LYS A 9 17.47 21.35 -5.37
CA LYS A 9 17.28 19.93 -5.68
C LYS A 9 18.20 19.09 -4.79
N GLY A 10 17.74 18.75 -3.59
CA GLY A 10 18.43 17.83 -2.69
C GLY A 10 18.23 16.38 -3.11
N THR A 11 19.29 15.74 -3.63
CA THR A 11 19.40 14.30 -3.88
C THR A 11 19.04 13.50 -2.62
N GLY A 12 17.91 12.79 -2.66
CA GLY A 12 17.44 11.94 -1.56
C GLY A 12 18.24 10.65 -1.42
N ALA A 13 19.48 10.74 -0.95
CA ALA A 13 20.17 9.62 -0.33
C ALA A 13 19.67 9.49 1.12
N LYS A 14 19.02 8.37 1.47
CA LYS A 14 18.74 8.08 2.88
C LYS A 14 20.08 7.97 3.62
N PRO A 15 20.26 8.65 4.77
CA PRO A 15 21.48 8.50 5.56
C PRO A 15 21.65 7.05 6.01
N ARG A 16 22.89 6.59 6.07
CA ARG A 16 23.24 5.27 6.61
C ARG A 16 22.78 5.20 8.07
N PRO A 17 22.24 4.06 8.54
CA PRO A 17 21.79 3.94 9.92
C PRO A 17 22.96 4.20 10.88
N GLY A 18 22.75 5.18 11.76
CA GLY A 18 23.68 5.59 12.81
C GLY A 18 23.67 4.63 14.00
N ARG A 19 24.61 4.84 14.92
CA ARG A 19 24.82 4.00 16.12
C ARG A 19 23.82 4.30 17.25
N LEU A 20 23.01 5.36 17.11
CA LEU A 20 22.09 5.86 18.14
C LEU A 20 20.63 5.58 17.77
N GLY A 21 19.85 5.14 18.75
CA GLY A 21 18.51 4.55 18.56
C GLY A 21 17.37 5.51 18.22
N GLN A 22 17.59 6.82 18.15
CA GLN A 22 16.55 7.82 17.92
C GLN A 22 16.55 8.45 16.51
N GLY A 23 16.97 7.71 15.49
CA GLY A 23 16.78 8.10 14.09
C GLY A 23 15.56 7.42 13.46
N ARG A 24 14.96 8.02 12.42
CA ARG A 24 13.88 7.45 11.56
C ARG A 24 14.26 6.10 10.87
N SER A 25 15.42 5.52 11.20
CA SER A 25 15.94 4.24 10.68
C SER A 25 16.21 3.20 11.77
N GLY A 26 15.82 3.47 13.04
CA GLY A 26 15.97 2.53 14.16
C GLY A 26 17.42 2.29 14.57
N ALA A 27 17.60 1.76 15.79
CA ALA A 27 18.90 1.38 16.31
C ALA A 27 19.51 0.20 15.52
N ARG A 28 20.84 0.19 15.33
CA ARG A 28 21.56 -1.00 14.91
C ARG A 28 21.47 -2.06 16.03
N SER A 29 20.55 -3.00 15.92
CA SER A 29 20.56 -4.17 16.81
C SER A 29 21.64 -5.16 16.34
N PRO A 30 22.44 -5.75 17.25
CA PRO A 30 23.42 -6.77 16.89
C PRO A 30 22.70 -7.92 16.19
N GLY A 31 22.98 -8.10 14.91
CA GLY A 31 22.20 -8.91 13.98
C GLY A 31 22.37 -10.40 14.20
N GLN A 32 21.92 -10.94 15.33
CA GLN A 32 21.90 -12.40 15.59
C GLN A 32 21.08 -13.16 14.52
N GLY A 33 20.17 -12.49 13.80
CA GLY A 33 19.39 -13.04 12.67
C GLY A 33 19.66 -12.42 11.29
N GLY A 34 20.77 -11.70 11.09
CA GLY A 34 21.13 -11.12 9.78
C GLY A 34 21.74 -12.15 8.82
N ALA A 35 21.59 -11.94 7.51
CA ALA A 35 22.29 -12.75 6.50
C ALA A 35 23.81 -12.62 6.66
N ILE A 36 24.54 -13.73 6.44
CA ILE A 36 26.00 -13.77 6.53
C ILE A 36 26.57 -12.89 5.42
N ALA A 37 27.39 -11.91 5.80
CA ALA A 37 28.17 -11.12 4.87
C ALA A 37 29.45 -11.91 4.53
N TRP A 38 29.36 -12.78 3.52
CA TRP A 38 30.45 -13.72 3.17
C TRP A 38 31.78 -13.01 2.85
N LEU A 39 31.76 -11.92 2.09
CA LEU A 39 32.99 -11.21 1.73
C LEU A 39 33.72 -10.64 2.96
N PRO A 40 33.09 -9.82 3.84
CA PRO A 40 33.72 -9.40 5.10
C PRO A 40 34.11 -10.54 6.04
N THR A 41 33.36 -11.66 6.03
CA THR A 41 33.67 -12.85 6.84
C THR A 41 34.97 -13.50 6.37
N LEU A 42 35.10 -13.75 5.06
CA LEU A 42 36.29 -14.38 4.48
C LEU A 42 37.53 -13.48 4.54
N LEU A 43 37.36 -12.15 4.50
CA LEU A 43 38.44 -11.20 4.72
C LEU A 43 39.02 -11.24 6.14
N ARG A 44 38.30 -11.83 7.10
CA ARG A 44 38.80 -12.12 8.46
C ARG A 44 39.44 -13.50 8.58
N GLY A 45 39.53 -14.24 7.48
CA GLY A 45 40.00 -15.61 7.44
C GLY A 45 38.87 -16.63 7.33
N ARG A 46 39.24 -17.92 7.35
CA ARG A 46 38.28 -19.02 7.29
C ARG A 46 37.53 -19.14 8.63
N PRO A 47 36.20 -18.93 8.68
CA PRO A 47 35.45 -19.03 9.93
C PRO A 47 35.50 -20.47 10.46
N ARG A 48 35.76 -20.62 11.76
CA ARG A 48 35.78 -21.91 12.47
C ARG A 48 34.64 -22.03 13.48
N ARG A 49 34.09 -20.91 13.93
CA ARG A 49 32.97 -20.82 14.87
C ARG A 49 31.90 -19.87 14.36
N ALA A 50 30.67 -20.01 14.86
CA ALA A 50 29.54 -19.18 14.46
C ALA A 50 29.74 -17.68 14.77
N GLU A 51 30.55 -17.37 15.78
CA GLU A 51 30.96 -16.01 16.17
C GLU A 51 31.91 -15.33 15.16
N ASP A 52 32.61 -16.11 14.32
CA ASP A 52 33.49 -15.59 13.28
C ASP A 52 32.69 -15.01 12.09
N LEU A 53 31.40 -15.34 12.00
CA LEU A 53 30.52 -14.91 10.93
C LEU A 53 30.14 -13.44 11.09
N VAL A 54 30.55 -12.61 10.13
CA VAL A 54 30.08 -11.22 10.05
C VAL A 54 28.66 -11.22 9.52
N ARG A 55 27.70 -10.83 10.36
CA ARG A 55 26.30 -10.69 9.95
C ARG A 55 25.98 -9.26 9.54
N THR A 56 25.25 -9.11 8.45
CA THR A 56 24.78 -7.79 8.02
C THR A 56 23.78 -7.26 9.05
N PRO A 57 23.97 -6.05 9.63
CA PRO A 57 23.01 -5.46 10.55
C PRO A 57 21.65 -5.32 9.86
N ARG A 58 20.60 -5.93 10.42
CA ARG A 58 19.24 -5.79 9.91
C ARG A 58 18.70 -4.42 10.33
N SER A 59 19.07 -3.39 9.56
CA SER A 59 18.62 -2.00 9.72
C SER A 59 17.93 -1.51 8.44
N ARG A 60 17.16 -2.40 7.81
CA ARG A 60 16.19 -2.00 6.79
C ARG A 60 14.84 -2.01 7.48
N ALA A 61 14.18 -0.84 7.52
CA ALA A 61 12.73 -0.78 7.71
C ALA A 61 12.09 -1.85 6.81
N ALA A 62 11.06 -2.52 7.31
CA ALA A 62 10.38 -3.58 6.58
C ALA A 62 10.04 -3.12 5.16
N GLU A 63 10.19 -4.01 4.18
CA GLU A 63 9.70 -3.70 2.84
C GLU A 63 8.19 -3.50 2.93
N GLN A 64 7.67 -2.42 2.36
CA GLN A 64 6.24 -2.13 2.44
C GLN A 64 5.55 -2.51 1.13
N LEU A 65 4.34 -3.05 1.26
CA LEU A 65 3.42 -3.30 0.16
C LEU A 65 2.10 -2.59 0.46
N TRP A 66 1.69 -1.69 -0.42
CA TRP A 66 0.40 -1.03 -0.36
C TRP A 66 -0.47 -1.61 -1.47
N LEU A 67 -1.57 -2.26 -1.08
CA LEU A 67 -2.61 -2.74 -1.99
C LEU A 67 -3.75 -1.73 -2.00
N VAL A 68 -4.12 -1.26 -3.19
CA VAL A 68 -5.28 -0.41 -3.39
C VAL A 68 -6.37 -1.21 -4.07
N ILE A 69 -7.55 -1.26 -3.47
CA ILE A 69 -8.77 -1.84 -4.03
C ILE A 69 -9.71 -0.68 -4.34
N VAL A 70 -10.09 -0.52 -5.61
CA VAL A 70 -10.98 0.56 -6.03
C VAL A 70 -12.28 -0.02 -6.57
N ASP A 71 -13.39 0.36 -5.95
CA ASP A 71 -14.72 0.18 -6.49
C ASP A 71 -14.96 1.24 -7.58
N ALA A 72 -15.01 0.81 -8.84
CA ALA A 72 -15.25 1.67 -9.99
C ALA A 72 -16.73 1.60 -10.42
N SER A 73 -17.66 1.62 -9.47
CA SER A 73 -19.09 1.65 -9.73
C SER A 73 -19.48 2.86 -10.60
N ALA A 74 -20.32 2.64 -11.61
CA ALA A 74 -20.84 3.68 -12.50
C ALA A 74 -21.56 4.85 -11.78
N SER A 75 -21.92 4.70 -10.50
CA SER A 75 -22.52 5.75 -9.65
C SER A 75 -21.56 6.87 -9.27
N THR A 76 -20.24 6.69 -9.45
CA THR A 76 -19.25 7.76 -9.29
C THR A 76 -19.28 8.82 -10.41
N ARG A 77 -20.11 8.64 -11.46
CA ARG A 77 -20.27 9.61 -12.58
C ARG A 77 -20.92 10.93 -12.20
N ARG A 78 -21.66 10.99 -11.09
CA ARG A 78 -22.36 12.21 -10.67
C ARG A 78 -21.74 12.70 -9.35
N HIS A 79 -21.35 13.97 -9.28
CA HIS A 79 -21.00 14.75 -8.06
C HIS A 79 -19.55 14.79 -7.55
N GLY A 80 -18.51 14.69 -8.40
CA GLY A 80 -17.14 15.06 -8.01
C GLY A 80 -16.42 14.11 -7.05
N ALA A 81 -17.08 13.08 -6.51
CA ALA A 81 -16.45 12.01 -5.71
C ALA A 81 -15.34 11.28 -6.48
N LEU A 82 -15.52 11.01 -7.77
CA LEU A 82 -14.49 10.37 -8.59
C LEU A 82 -13.23 11.23 -8.70
N SER A 83 -13.39 12.55 -8.89
CA SER A 83 -12.26 13.48 -8.96
C SER A 83 -11.50 13.53 -7.64
N ARG A 84 -12.20 13.52 -6.50
CA ARG A 84 -11.58 13.46 -5.17
C ARG A 84 -10.88 12.14 -4.91
N ALA A 85 -11.50 11.01 -5.26
CA ALA A 85 -10.88 9.70 -5.18
C ALA A 85 -9.61 9.63 -6.03
N LYS A 86 -9.63 10.18 -7.25
CA LYS A 86 -8.43 10.30 -8.10
C LYS A 86 -7.35 11.16 -7.44
N GLY A 87 -7.71 12.29 -6.82
CA GLY A 87 -6.78 13.13 -6.07
C GLY A 87 -6.12 12.41 -4.89
N LEU A 88 -6.91 11.70 -4.09
CA LEU A 88 -6.41 10.87 -2.99
C LEU A 88 -5.46 9.77 -3.49
N LEU A 89 -5.84 9.07 -4.57
CA LEU A 89 -5.01 8.02 -5.15
C LEU A 89 -3.70 8.57 -5.74
N ALA A 90 -3.73 9.75 -6.37
CA ALA A 90 -2.52 10.41 -6.86
C ALA A 90 -1.55 10.71 -5.70
N GLN A 91 -2.06 11.29 -4.61
CA GLN A 91 -1.27 11.57 -3.41
C GLN A 91 -0.70 10.29 -2.79
N LEU A 92 -1.52 9.25 -2.67
CA LEU A 92 -1.10 7.94 -2.16
C LEU A 92 0.02 7.33 -3.00
N PHE A 93 -0.08 7.40 -4.33
CA PHE A 93 0.95 6.84 -5.21
C PHE A 93 2.27 7.62 -5.12
N ASP A 94 2.21 8.93 -4.96
CA ASP A 94 3.38 9.77 -4.70
C ASP A 94 4.02 9.44 -3.34
N ASP A 95 3.21 9.22 -2.31
CA ASP A 95 3.69 8.81 -0.99
C ASP A 95 4.32 7.42 -1.02
N ALA A 96 3.71 6.47 -1.75
CA ALA A 96 4.27 5.14 -1.98
C ALA A 96 5.62 5.21 -2.70
N TYR A 97 5.72 6.08 -3.71
CA TYR A 97 6.96 6.33 -4.44
C TYR A 97 8.07 6.87 -3.52
N ARG A 98 7.76 7.86 -2.68
CA ARG A 98 8.70 8.42 -1.69
C ARG A 98 9.10 7.41 -0.63
N ALA A 99 8.15 6.59 -0.17
CA ALA A 99 8.40 5.50 0.78
C ALA A 99 9.23 4.36 0.16
N ARG A 100 9.32 4.30 -1.17
CA ARG A 100 9.81 3.13 -1.94
C ARG A 100 9.00 1.87 -1.64
N ALA A 101 7.71 2.05 -1.34
CA ALA A 101 6.77 0.96 -1.16
C ALA A 101 6.50 0.29 -2.51
N ARG A 102 6.16 -0.99 -2.45
CA ARG A 102 5.60 -1.72 -3.58
C ARG A 102 4.11 -1.41 -3.65
N LEU A 103 3.60 -1.24 -4.85
CA LEU A 103 2.18 -1.03 -5.09
C LEU A 103 1.59 -2.26 -5.77
N ALA A 104 0.37 -2.58 -5.34
CA ALA A 104 -0.56 -3.43 -6.04
C ALA A 104 -1.90 -2.70 -6.16
N VAL A 105 -2.59 -2.87 -7.28
CA VAL A 105 -3.82 -2.15 -7.58
C VAL A 105 -4.81 -3.12 -8.20
N LEU A 106 -5.98 -3.22 -7.59
CA LEU A 106 -7.09 -4.06 -7.99
C LEU A 106 -8.34 -3.19 -8.18
N ALA A 107 -8.89 -3.18 -9.38
CA ALA A 107 -10.13 -2.44 -9.67
C ALA A 107 -11.31 -3.41 -9.76
N ALA A 108 -12.36 -3.16 -8.99
CA ALA A 108 -13.66 -3.79 -9.15
C ALA A 108 -14.47 -2.96 -10.16
N SER A 109 -14.35 -3.29 -11.44
CA SER A 109 -15.00 -2.57 -12.55
C SER A 109 -15.68 -3.56 -13.49
N GLY A 110 -16.95 -3.33 -13.82
CA GLY A 110 -17.64 -4.19 -14.79
C GLY A 110 -18.13 -5.50 -14.18
N ARG A 111 -17.77 -6.62 -14.80
CA ARG A 111 -18.23 -7.97 -14.41
C ARG A 111 -17.24 -8.72 -13.51
N GLN A 112 -15.99 -8.28 -13.39
CA GLN A 112 -14.93 -8.99 -12.66
C GLN A 112 -13.91 -8.02 -12.06
N ALA A 113 -13.19 -8.44 -11.01
CA ALA A 113 -12.07 -7.65 -10.51
C ALA A 113 -10.82 -7.80 -11.41
N GLN A 114 -10.13 -6.70 -11.66
CA GLN A 114 -8.97 -6.63 -12.56
C GLN A 114 -7.72 -6.09 -11.87
N TRP A 115 -6.64 -6.85 -11.93
CA TRP A 115 -5.33 -6.41 -11.45
C TRP A 115 -4.68 -5.50 -12.48
N HIS A 116 -4.29 -4.30 -12.05
CA HIS A 116 -3.53 -3.36 -12.88
C HIS A 116 -2.06 -3.33 -12.49
N TRP A 117 -1.76 -3.47 -11.19
CA TRP A 117 -0.40 -3.58 -10.67
C TRP A 117 -0.32 -4.69 -9.63
N GLN A 118 0.78 -5.45 -9.63
CA GLN A 118 1.00 -6.53 -8.66
C GLN A 118 2.41 -6.48 -8.07
N GLY A 119 2.56 -5.76 -6.95
CA GLY A 119 3.75 -5.79 -6.12
C GLY A 119 5.02 -5.27 -6.82
N ARG A 120 4.92 -4.21 -7.62
CA ARG A 120 6.07 -3.52 -8.24
C ARG A 120 6.34 -2.20 -7.51
N LYS A 121 7.55 -1.66 -7.60
CA LYS A 121 7.80 -0.31 -7.06
C LYS A 121 6.91 0.70 -7.78
N ALA A 122 6.39 1.68 -7.04
CA ALA A 122 5.62 2.77 -7.61
C ALA A 122 6.44 3.45 -8.73
N ASP A 123 5.80 3.74 -9.84
CA ASP A 123 6.38 4.48 -10.97
C ASP A 123 5.29 5.32 -11.66
N ALA A 124 5.72 6.21 -12.58
CA ALA A 124 4.83 7.13 -13.27
C ALA A 124 3.79 6.46 -14.18
N ARG A 125 3.88 5.14 -14.43
CA ARG A 125 2.97 4.41 -15.32
C ARG A 125 1.58 4.23 -14.72
N LEU A 126 1.40 4.52 -13.42
CA LEU A 126 0.10 4.55 -12.75
C LEU A 126 -0.80 5.71 -13.20
N GLN A 127 -0.22 6.81 -13.71
CA GLN A 127 -0.96 8.02 -14.07
C GLN A 127 -2.00 7.78 -15.19
N PRO A 128 -1.66 7.15 -16.33
CA PRO A 128 -2.65 6.84 -17.37
C PRO A 128 -3.80 5.96 -16.88
N TRP A 129 -3.50 4.95 -16.03
CA TRP A 129 -4.54 4.10 -15.42
C TRP A 129 -5.48 4.91 -14.52
N LEU A 130 -4.91 5.77 -13.67
CA LEU A 130 -5.68 6.63 -12.78
C LEU A 130 -6.61 7.57 -13.56
N GLN A 131 -6.17 8.10 -14.70
CA GLN A 131 -7.01 8.93 -15.56
C GLN A 131 -8.18 8.13 -16.15
N GLY A 132 -7.95 6.88 -16.56
CA GLY A 132 -8.97 5.96 -17.09
C GLY A 132 -9.93 5.37 -16.05
N LEU A 133 -9.71 5.60 -14.75
CA LEU A 133 -10.58 5.13 -13.68
C LEU A 133 -11.97 5.79 -13.81
N GLY A 134 -13.04 5.00 -13.98
CA GLY A 134 -14.43 5.47 -14.02
C GLY A 134 -15.33 4.97 -15.16
N ALA A 135 -14.95 3.94 -15.92
CA ALA A 135 -15.67 3.52 -17.14
C ALA A 135 -16.45 2.17 -17.07
N GLY A 136 -16.79 1.66 -15.88
CA GLY A 136 -17.42 0.33 -15.73
C GLY A 136 -18.80 0.34 -15.06
N GLY A 137 -19.73 -0.50 -15.53
CA GLY A 137 -21.02 -0.75 -14.89
C GLY A 137 -21.05 -2.09 -14.14
N GLY A 138 -21.62 -2.11 -12.94
CA GLY A 138 -21.60 -3.27 -12.03
C GLY A 138 -20.30 -3.35 -11.23
N THR A 139 -20.41 -3.73 -9.95
CA THR A 139 -19.26 -3.87 -9.04
C THR A 139 -19.26 -5.25 -8.40
N PRO A 140 -18.26 -6.08 -8.69
CA PRO A 140 -17.99 -7.30 -7.95
C PRO A 140 -16.96 -7.03 -6.84
N LEU A 141 -17.24 -6.10 -5.92
CA LEU A 141 -16.34 -5.81 -4.79
C LEU A 141 -16.08 -7.05 -3.93
N PRO A 142 -17.06 -7.95 -3.69
CA PRO A 142 -16.80 -9.21 -3.01
C PRO A 142 -15.73 -10.08 -3.71
N ASP A 143 -15.76 -10.15 -5.05
CA ASP A 143 -14.77 -10.89 -5.84
C ASP A 143 -13.38 -10.24 -5.71
N ALA A 144 -13.31 -8.90 -5.78
CA ALA A 144 -12.06 -8.17 -5.58
C ALA A 144 -11.45 -8.45 -4.21
N LEU A 145 -12.26 -8.42 -3.15
CA LEU A 145 -11.79 -8.71 -1.78
C LEU A 145 -11.33 -10.16 -1.64
N ALA A 146 -12.05 -11.13 -2.22
CA ALA A 146 -11.65 -12.54 -2.21
C ALA A 146 -10.35 -12.79 -3.01
N GLN A 147 -10.15 -12.10 -4.13
CA GLN A 147 -8.89 -12.15 -4.88
C GLN A 147 -7.74 -11.51 -4.09
N ALA A 148 -7.98 -10.35 -3.48
CA ALA A 148 -7.01 -9.65 -2.65
C ALA A 148 -6.55 -10.51 -1.47
N ALA A 149 -7.47 -11.11 -0.71
CA ALA A 149 -7.16 -11.96 0.43
C ALA A 149 -6.25 -13.15 0.04
N ARG A 150 -6.59 -13.86 -1.06
CA ARG A 150 -5.78 -14.97 -1.58
C ARG A 150 -4.38 -14.52 -1.99
N TRP A 151 -4.29 -13.36 -2.64
CA TRP A 151 -3.02 -12.79 -3.09
C TRP A 151 -2.14 -12.35 -1.91
N LEU A 152 -2.71 -11.63 -0.92
CA LEU A 152 -2.03 -11.20 0.31
C LEU A 152 -1.52 -12.39 1.12
N ALA A 153 -2.32 -13.44 1.31
CA ALA A 153 -1.90 -14.66 2.01
C ALA A 153 -0.73 -15.36 1.31
N THR A 154 -0.77 -15.43 -0.02
CA THR A 154 0.34 -15.98 -0.82
C THR A 154 1.58 -15.10 -0.71
N ARG A 155 1.39 -13.79 -0.73
CA ARG A 155 2.48 -12.81 -0.60
C ARG A 155 3.15 -12.87 0.77
N GLN A 156 2.36 -12.98 1.84
CA GLN A 156 2.85 -13.09 3.21
C GLN A 156 3.74 -14.33 3.37
N ARG A 157 3.35 -15.46 2.78
CA ARG A 157 4.18 -16.68 2.76
C ARG A 157 5.49 -16.49 2.00
N GLN A 158 5.46 -15.79 0.87
CA GLN A 158 6.66 -15.51 0.07
C GLN A 158 7.58 -14.45 0.70
N ARG A 159 7.01 -13.51 1.46
CA ARG A 159 7.68 -12.32 2.02
C ARG A 159 7.20 -12.05 3.45
N PRO A 160 7.55 -12.90 4.44
CA PRO A 160 7.00 -12.80 5.79
C PRO A 160 7.39 -11.54 6.56
N GLY A 161 8.43 -10.82 6.11
CA GLY A 161 8.86 -9.54 6.67
C GLY A 161 8.42 -8.32 5.86
N GLU A 162 7.52 -8.47 4.88
CA GLU A 162 6.93 -7.36 4.13
C GLU A 162 5.69 -6.85 4.88
N GLU A 163 5.69 -5.57 5.26
CA GLU A 163 4.53 -4.94 5.89
C GLU A 163 3.46 -4.66 4.84
N GLN A 164 2.33 -5.33 4.95
CA GLN A 164 1.20 -5.19 4.04
C GLN A 164 0.21 -4.16 4.59
N ARG A 165 -0.26 -3.26 3.74
CA ARG A 165 -1.32 -2.29 4.02
C ARG A 165 -2.32 -2.30 2.89
N VAL A 166 -3.60 -2.23 3.22
CA VAL A 166 -4.69 -2.23 2.24
C VAL A 166 -5.48 -0.94 2.34
N LEU A 167 -5.73 -0.30 1.21
CA LEU A 167 -6.64 0.83 1.08
C LEU A 167 -7.80 0.39 0.18
N ILE A 168 -9.02 0.50 0.69
CA ILE A 168 -10.26 0.17 -0.04
C ILE A 168 -11.00 1.48 -0.30
N LEU A 169 -11.30 1.80 -1.55
CA LEU A 169 -12.14 2.94 -1.92
C LEU A 169 -13.47 2.40 -2.43
N THR A 170 -14.58 2.77 -1.80
CA THR A 170 -15.93 2.34 -2.21
C THR A 170 -16.98 3.39 -1.87
N ASP A 171 -18.01 3.49 -2.70
CA ASP A 171 -19.19 4.34 -2.45
C ASP A 171 -20.24 3.62 -1.59
N GLY A 172 -19.92 2.43 -1.07
CA GLY A 172 -20.79 1.65 -0.19
C GLY A 172 -22.02 1.07 -0.88
N ARG A 173 -22.17 1.20 -2.21
CA ARG A 173 -23.36 0.75 -2.95
C ARG A 173 -23.34 -0.75 -3.27
N LEU A 174 -22.96 -1.55 -2.29
CA LEU A 174 -23.12 -3.00 -2.33
C LEU A 174 -24.60 -3.34 -2.20
N LYS A 175 -25.12 -4.29 -3.01
CA LYS A 175 -26.48 -4.80 -2.86
C LYS A 175 -26.63 -5.55 -1.52
N ASP A 176 -25.67 -6.43 -1.24
CA ASP A 176 -25.61 -7.26 -0.04
C ASP A 176 -24.21 -7.21 0.58
N LEU A 177 -24.13 -7.40 1.90
CA LEU A 177 -22.86 -7.57 2.60
C LEU A 177 -22.38 -9.02 2.43
N PRO A 178 -21.25 -9.25 1.75
CA PRO A 178 -20.67 -10.59 1.66
C PRO A 178 -20.17 -11.07 3.03
N ALA A 179 -20.20 -12.39 3.23
CA ALA A 179 -19.44 -13.01 4.30
C ALA A 179 -17.94 -12.85 3.99
N LEU A 180 -17.27 -11.96 4.70
CA LEU A 180 -15.85 -11.65 4.53
C LEU A 180 -15.09 -11.97 5.80
N GLN A 181 -13.81 -12.27 5.63
CA GLN A 181 -12.85 -12.36 6.71
C GLN A 181 -11.92 -11.14 6.65
N PRO A 182 -11.40 -10.68 7.81
CA PRO A 182 -10.35 -9.67 7.83
C PRO A 182 -9.18 -10.06 6.93
N LEU A 183 -8.55 -9.07 6.28
CA LEU A 183 -7.46 -9.31 5.33
C LEU A 183 -6.13 -9.71 6.00
N GLY A 184 -6.08 -9.72 7.35
CA GLY A 184 -4.90 -10.10 8.14
C GLY A 184 -3.80 -9.03 8.15
N CYS A 185 -4.12 -7.79 7.80
CA CYS A 185 -3.19 -6.67 7.77
C CYS A 185 -3.92 -5.33 8.00
N THR A 186 -3.14 -4.26 8.24
CA THR A 186 -3.68 -2.90 8.39
C THR A 186 -4.50 -2.52 7.16
N THR A 187 -5.79 -2.25 7.37
CA THR A 187 -6.75 -1.97 6.30
C THR A 187 -7.47 -0.67 6.61
N LEU A 188 -7.51 0.24 5.64
CA LEU A 188 -8.28 1.48 5.68
C LEU A 188 -9.34 1.43 4.59
N LEU A 189 -10.59 1.63 4.97
CA LEU A 189 -11.71 1.79 4.06
C LEU A 189 -12.07 3.27 3.97
N VAL A 190 -11.93 3.82 2.77
CA VAL A 190 -12.32 5.18 2.43
C VAL A 190 -13.67 5.14 1.72
N ASP A 191 -14.64 5.73 2.39
CA ASP A 191 -15.99 5.89 1.87
C ASP A 191 -16.07 7.13 0.99
N ILE A 192 -16.29 6.91 -0.31
CA ILE A 192 -16.41 7.97 -1.33
C ILE A 192 -17.87 8.34 -1.61
N GLU A 193 -18.82 7.93 -0.75
CA GLU A 193 -20.23 8.26 -0.86
C GLU A 193 -20.45 9.77 -0.77
N SER A 194 -20.72 10.41 -1.92
CA SER A 194 -21.15 11.80 -2.01
C SER A 194 -22.65 11.85 -2.33
N GLY A 195 -23.49 11.80 -1.31
CA GLY A 195 -24.94 11.89 -1.45
C GLY A 195 -25.62 12.37 -0.17
N PRO A 196 -26.82 12.97 -0.25
CA PRO A 196 -27.54 13.49 0.91
C PRO A 196 -28.01 12.40 1.88
N ILE A 197 -28.10 11.15 1.41
CA ILE A 197 -28.45 9.98 2.21
C ILE A 197 -27.25 9.04 2.21
N ARG A 198 -26.68 8.80 3.40
CA ARG A 198 -25.61 7.82 3.59
C ARG A 198 -26.22 6.46 3.87
N LEU A 199 -25.93 5.46 3.04
CA LEU A 199 -26.46 4.11 3.20
C LEU A 199 -25.78 3.33 4.33
N GLY A 200 -24.65 3.81 4.85
CA GLY A 200 -23.96 3.24 6.02
C GLY A 200 -23.28 1.88 5.78
N ARG A 201 -23.43 1.30 4.59
CA ARG A 201 -22.87 -0.01 4.21
C ARG A 201 -21.34 -0.02 4.15
N ALA A 202 -20.72 1.08 3.76
CA ALA A 202 -19.26 1.22 3.79
C ALA A 202 -18.71 1.05 5.21
N ARG A 203 -19.40 1.59 6.21
CA ARG A 203 -19.03 1.42 7.63
C ARG A 203 -19.24 -0.02 8.09
N GLN A 204 -20.34 -0.66 7.70
CA GLN A 204 -20.57 -2.08 8.02
C GLN A 204 -19.49 -2.98 7.39
N LEU A 205 -19.10 -2.71 6.15
CA LEU A 205 -18.02 -3.40 5.47
C LEU A 205 -16.68 -3.20 6.20
N ALA A 206 -16.39 -1.99 6.66
CA ALA A 206 -15.19 -1.72 7.45
C ALA A 206 -15.18 -2.55 8.74
N THR A 207 -16.32 -2.64 9.45
CA THR A 207 -16.45 -3.49 10.64
C THR A 207 -16.19 -4.97 10.33
N LEU A 208 -16.76 -5.51 9.24
CA LEU A 208 -16.55 -6.92 8.85
C LEU A 208 -15.09 -7.23 8.49
N LEU A 209 -14.37 -6.25 7.94
CA LEU A 209 -12.98 -6.37 7.55
C LEU A 209 -12.00 -6.02 8.68
N GLU A 210 -12.49 -5.62 9.86
CA GLU A 210 -11.70 -5.01 10.93
C GLU A 210 -10.82 -3.85 10.43
N ALA A 211 -11.38 -3.07 9.50
CA ALA A 211 -10.71 -1.95 8.85
C ALA A 211 -11.02 -0.64 9.58
N GLU A 212 -10.05 0.27 9.59
CA GLU A 212 -10.31 1.67 9.91
C GLU A 212 -11.27 2.26 8.88
N TYR A 213 -12.25 3.04 9.33
CA TYR A 213 -13.22 3.70 8.47
C TYR A 213 -12.93 5.20 8.39
N GLN A 214 -12.85 5.72 7.18
CA GLN A 214 -12.73 7.16 6.93
C GLN A 214 -13.71 7.58 5.84
N ALA A 215 -14.57 8.56 6.13
CA ALA A 215 -15.33 9.22 5.08
C ALA A 215 -14.43 10.19 4.32
N LEU A 216 -14.50 10.18 2.99
CA LEU A 216 -13.84 11.19 2.18
C LEU A 216 -14.61 12.50 2.35
N ALA A 217 -14.04 13.40 3.15
CA ALA A 217 -14.62 14.72 3.41
C ALA A 217 -14.74 15.55 2.13
N ASP A 218 -15.64 16.53 2.15
CA ASP A 218 -15.78 17.58 1.12
C ASP A 218 -14.63 18.59 1.18
#